data_AF-B7WQR9-F1
#
_entry.id   AF-B7WQR9-F1
#
_cell.length_a   1.000
_cell.length_b   1.000
_cell.length_c   1.000
_cell.angle_alpha   90.00
_cell.angle_beta   90.00
_cell.angle_gamma   90.00
#
_symmetry.space_group_name_H-M   'P 1'
#
loop_
_entity.id
_entity.type
_entity.pdbx_description
1 polymer ?
#
loop_
_entity_poly.entity_id
_entity_poly.type
_entity_poly.pdbx_seq_one_letter_code
_entity_poly.pdbx_strand_id
1 'polypeptide(L)'
;MHFSVDQAGHSLFENSGILVEALAPYPEVAIVLSTSWVRVLSYSQAKAYLPDALRSRVIGATFHSAMNKFEFDAMTRGAQVLADATRREVTGWVALDDDDEGWIGPASKHLVLTNGHKGLSEPETVAELSDKLREQCKPR
;
A
#
# COMPACT_ATOMS: atom_id res chain seq x y z
N MET A 1 -21.86 -8.60 7.96
CA MET A 1 -20.73 -9.48 8.35
C MET A 1 -19.95 -8.76 9.43
N HIS A 2 -19.84 -9.33 10.62
CA HIS A 2 -18.97 -8.81 11.68
C HIS A 2 -17.63 -9.52 11.48
N PHE A 3 -16.62 -8.82 10.95
CA PHE A 3 -15.25 -9.33 10.98
C PHE A 3 -14.77 -9.15 12.41
N SER A 4 -14.74 -10.22 13.21
CA SER A 4 -13.93 -10.21 14.44
C SER A 4 -12.48 -10.09 13.99
N VAL A 5 -11.88 -8.94 14.30
CA VAL A 5 -10.60 -8.48 13.76
C VAL A 5 -9.40 -8.82 14.65
N ASP A 6 -9.60 -9.70 15.62
CA ASP A 6 -8.54 -10.19 16.48
C ASP A 6 -8.10 -11.57 15.99
N GLN A 7 -7.02 -11.62 15.22
CA GLN A 7 -6.35 -12.85 14.85
C GLN A 7 -5.02 -12.91 15.60
N ALA A 8 -4.82 -13.92 16.44
CA ALA A 8 -3.54 -14.15 17.15
C ALA A 8 -2.95 -12.92 17.89
N GLY A 9 -3.79 -12.07 18.48
CA GLY A 9 -3.34 -10.88 19.22
C GLY A 9 -3.08 -9.63 18.37
N HIS A 10 -3.32 -9.71 17.06
CA HIS A 10 -3.27 -8.57 16.15
C HIS A 10 -4.67 -8.00 15.93
N SER A 11 -4.76 -6.67 15.87
CA SER A 11 -6.00 -5.98 15.50
C SER A 11 -5.90 -5.35 14.11
N LEU A 12 -7.03 -5.25 13.41
CA LEU A 12 -7.05 -4.65 12.09
C LEU A 12 -6.55 -3.20 12.11
N PHE A 13 -5.62 -2.86 11.20
CA PHE A 13 -4.96 -1.56 11.12
C PHE A 13 -4.18 -1.15 12.38
N GLU A 14 -3.72 -2.11 13.18
CA GLU A 14 -2.91 -1.85 14.40
C GLU A 14 -1.69 -0.96 14.17
N ASN A 15 -1.06 -1.03 12.98
CA ASN A 15 0.12 -0.21 12.65
C ASN A 15 -0.23 1.08 11.89
N SER A 16 -1.51 1.40 11.70
CA SER A 16 -1.92 2.57 10.92
C SER A 16 -1.48 3.89 11.55
N GLY A 17 -1.35 3.97 12.88
CA GLY A 17 -0.79 5.13 13.56
C GLY A 17 0.65 5.43 13.13
N ILE A 18 1.48 4.38 13.01
CA ILE A 18 2.88 4.49 12.54
C ILE A 18 2.91 5.03 11.11
N LEU A 19 2.02 4.54 10.23
CA LEU A 19 1.93 5.05 8.86
C LEU A 19 1.46 6.50 8.81
N VAL A 20 0.51 6.91 9.67
CA VAL A 20 0.08 8.32 9.77
C VAL A 20 1.26 9.22 10.15
N GLU A 21 2.06 8.80 11.12
CA GLU A 21 3.25 9.55 11.56
C GLU A 21 4.31 9.63 10.46
N ALA A 22 4.60 8.51 9.78
CA ALA A 22 5.57 8.46 8.68
C ALA A 22 5.17 9.36 7.49
N LEU A 23 3.87 9.52 7.24
CA LEU A 23 3.34 10.37 6.17
C LEU A 23 3.05 11.83 6.60
N ALA A 24 3.21 12.17 7.88
CA ALA A 24 2.97 13.51 8.38
C ALA A 24 3.86 14.59 7.71
N PRO A 25 5.15 14.34 7.42
CA PRO A 25 6.00 15.30 6.71
C PRO A 25 5.67 15.49 5.22
N TYR A 26 4.84 14.60 4.65
CA TYR A 26 4.55 14.54 3.22
C TYR A 26 3.02 14.64 2.96
N PRO A 27 2.40 15.80 3.22
CA PRO A 27 0.95 15.97 3.10
C PRO A 27 0.41 15.76 1.67
N GLU A 28 1.26 15.91 0.65
CA GLU A 28 0.95 15.69 -0.76
C GLU A 28 0.92 14.21 -1.19
N VAL A 29 1.43 13.30 -0.35
CA VAL A 29 1.45 11.87 -0.68
C VAL A 29 0.03 11.32 -0.75
N ALA A 30 -0.35 10.89 -1.95
CA ALA A 30 -1.58 10.17 -2.23
C ALA A 30 -1.41 8.66 -2.03
N ILE A 31 -2.48 7.99 -1.62
CA ILE A 31 -2.49 6.54 -1.35
C ILE A 31 -3.28 5.82 -2.43
N VAL A 32 -2.70 4.74 -2.97
CA VAL A 32 -3.37 3.77 -3.83
C VAL A 32 -3.47 2.45 -3.09
N LEU A 33 -4.66 1.86 -3.05
CA LEU A 33 -4.87 0.56 -2.41
C LEU A 33 -4.45 -0.57 -3.35
N SER A 34 -3.36 -1.24 -3.00
CA SER A 34 -3.05 -2.58 -3.52
C SER A 34 -3.40 -3.58 -2.43
N THR A 35 -4.64 -4.06 -2.37
CA THR A 35 -5.06 -5.08 -1.38
C THR A 35 -6.09 -6.04 -1.97
N SER A 36 -6.11 -7.27 -1.46
CA SER A 36 -7.16 -8.25 -1.77
C SER A 36 -8.56 -7.74 -1.41
N TRP A 37 -8.65 -6.86 -0.41
CA TRP A 37 -9.91 -6.35 0.12
C TRP A 37 -10.71 -5.56 -0.92
N VAL A 38 -10.06 -4.87 -1.86
CA VAL A 38 -10.78 -4.14 -2.92
C VAL A 38 -11.60 -5.10 -3.79
N ARG A 39 -11.12 -6.34 -3.99
CA ARG A 39 -11.83 -7.36 -4.76
C ARG A 39 -12.87 -8.11 -3.93
N VAL A 40 -12.60 -8.33 -2.64
CA VAL A 40 -13.49 -9.07 -1.73
C VAL A 40 -14.63 -8.20 -1.18
N LEU A 41 -14.34 -6.93 -0.88
CA LEU A 41 -15.23 -5.99 -0.18
C LEU A 41 -15.56 -4.74 -1.02
N SER A 42 -15.11 -4.62 -2.27
CA SER A 42 -15.13 -3.37 -3.04
C SER A 42 -14.14 -2.30 -2.55
N TYR A 43 -13.80 -1.37 -3.46
CA TYR A 43 -12.97 -0.20 -3.17
C TYR A 43 -13.51 0.63 -2.01
N SER A 44 -14.82 0.93 -2.02
CA SER A 44 -15.43 1.81 -1.03
C SER A 44 -15.38 1.24 0.38
N GLN A 45 -15.63 -0.06 0.55
CA GLN A 45 -15.56 -0.67 1.89
C GLN A 45 -14.10 -0.82 2.34
N ALA A 46 -13.18 -1.26 1.46
CA ALA A 46 -11.76 -1.35 1.80
C ALA A 46 -11.19 0.00 2.26
N LYS A 47 -11.53 1.08 1.56
CA LYS A 47 -11.18 2.45 1.95
C LYS A 47 -11.83 2.88 3.28
N ALA A 48 -13.06 2.45 3.56
CA ALA A 48 -13.80 2.87 4.75
C ALA A 48 -13.18 2.38 6.07
N TYR A 49 -12.47 1.24 6.05
CA TYR A 49 -11.81 0.72 7.26
C TYR A 49 -10.54 1.48 7.66
N LEU A 50 -9.97 2.30 6.76
CA LEU A 50 -8.80 3.11 7.11
C LEU A 50 -9.18 4.24 8.08
N PRO A 51 -8.28 4.60 9.01
CA PRO A 51 -8.41 5.83 9.78
C PRO A 51 -8.51 7.06 8.87
N ASP A 52 -9.24 8.07 9.30
CA ASP A 52 -9.57 9.28 8.52
C ASP A 52 -8.32 9.97 7.91
N ALA A 53 -7.22 10.01 8.68
CA ALA A 53 -5.95 10.60 8.26
C ALA A 53 -5.32 9.92 7.04
N LEU A 54 -5.53 8.61 6.86
CA LEU A 54 -5.09 7.86 5.68
C LEU A 54 -6.19 7.83 4.62
N ARG A 55 -7.44 7.59 5.04
CA ARG A 55 -8.61 7.48 4.16
C ARG A 55 -8.78 8.70 3.25
N SER A 56 -8.57 9.90 3.80
CA SER A 56 -8.65 11.17 3.05
C SER A 56 -7.59 11.27 1.93
N ARG A 57 -6.47 10.56 2.03
CA ARG A 57 -5.39 10.54 1.04
C ARG A 57 -5.58 9.47 -0.04
N VAL A 58 -6.56 8.57 0.09
CA VAL A 58 -6.78 7.47 -0.86
C VAL A 58 -7.43 7.97 -2.16
N ILE A 59 -6.70 7.87 -3.27
CA ILE A 59 -7.11 8.32 -4.61
C ILE A 59 -7.58 7.18 -5.54
N GLY A 60 -7.42 5.92 -5.12
CA GLY A 60 -7.84 4.78 -5.93
C GLY A 60 -7.29 3.45 -5.45
N ALA A 61 -7.40 2.44 -6.30
CA ALA A 61 -6.84 1.12 -6.11
C ALA A 61 -6.15 0.65 -7.40
N THR A 62 -5.29 -0.36 -7.29
CA THR A 62 -4.64 -0.99 -8.46
C THR A 62 -5.64 -1.76 -9.32
N PHE A 63 -6.76 -2.20 -8.74
CA PHE A 63 -7.88 -2.85 -9.43
C PHE A 63 -9.13 -1.97 -9.49
N HIS A 64 -9.85 -2.01 -10.62
CA HIS A 64 -11.21 -1.47 -10.76
C HIS A 64 -12.10 -2.39 -11.60
N SER A 65 -13.42 -2.26 -11.47
CA SER A 65 -14.41 -3.20 -12.02
C SER A 65 -14.43 -3.32 -13.55
N ALA A 66 -13.88 -2.33 -14.27
CA ALA A 66 -13.74 -2.39 -15.72
C ALA A 66 -12.54 -3.24 -16.19
N MET A 67 -11.65 -3.67 -15.29
CA MET A 67 -10.53 -4.57 -15.62
C MET A 67 -11.00 -6.02 -15.66
N ASN A 68 -10.33 -6.84 -16.46
CA ASN A 68 -10.52 -8.29 -16.40
C ASN A 68 -9.96 -8.84 -15.08
N LYS A 69 -10.85 -9.36 -14.23
CA LYS A 69 -10.49 -9.88 -12.91
C LYS A 69 -9.52 -11.05 -12.99
N PHE A 70 -9.70 -11.97 -13.94
CA PHE A 70 -8.87 -13.17 -14.05
C PHE A 70 -7.45 -12.83 -14.48
N GLU A 71 -7.30 -11.90 -15.44
CA GLU A 71 -5.99 -11.40 -15.85
C GLU A 71 -5.29 -10.67 -14.71
N PHE A 72 -6.02 -9.83 -13.97
CA PHE A 72 -5.45 -9.12 -12.82
C PHE A 72 -5.00 -10.08 -11.71
N ASP A 73 -5.80 -11.09 -11.39
CA ASP A 73 -5.47 -12.08 -10.35
C ASP A 73 -4.31 -13.00 -10.77
N ALA A 74 -4.04 -13.14 -12.08
CA ALA A 74 -2.89 -13.88 -12.57
C ALA A 74 -1.57 -13.09 -12.48
N MET A 75 -1.63 -11.79 -12.17
CA MET A 75 -0.45 -10.95 -11.97
C MET A 75 0.05 -11.06 -10.53
N THR A 76 1.37 -11.09 -10.37
CA THR A 76 2.02 -10.92 -9.07
C THR A 76 1.72 -9.53 -8.49
N ARG A 77 1.88 -9.37 -7.18
CA ARG A 77 1.61 -8.10 -6.50
C ARG A 77 2.47 -6.96 -7.04
N GLY A 78 3.77 -7.20 -7.21
CA GLY A 78 4.68 -6.23 -7.81
C GLY A 78 4.26 -5.83 -9.23
N ALA A 79 3.79 -6.77 -10.04
CA ALA A 79 3.31 -6.47 -11.39
C ALA A 79 2.01 -5.63 -11.39
N GLN A 80 1.07 -5.90 -10.47
CA GLN A 80 -0.15 -5.08 -10.31
C GLN A 80 0.18 -3.63 -9.96
N VAL A 81 1.12 -3.42 -9.03
CA VAL A 81 1.54 -2.07 -8.63
C VAL A 81 2.28 -1.37 -9.75
N LEU A 82 3.21 -2.05 -10.44
CA LEU A 82 3.95 -1.48 -11.55
C LEU A 82 3.04 -1.07 -12.72
N ALA A 83 2.02 -1.87 -13.02
CA ALA A 83 1.04 -1.55 -14.06
C ALA A 83 0.21 -0.31 -13.70
N ASP A 84 -0.22 -0.15 -12.44
CA ASP A 84 -0.93 1.04 -11.98
C ASP A 84 -0.03 2.29 -11.97
N ALA A 85 1.20 2.17 -11.47
CA ALA A 85 2.18 3.27 -11.47
C ALA A 85 2.47 3.76 -12.90
N THR A 86 2.64 2.82 -13.84
CA THR A 86 2.83 3.12 -15.27
C THR A 86 1.61 3.83 -15.85
N ARG A 87 0.39 3.33 -15.59
CA ARG A 87 -0.86 3.93 -16.07
C ARG A 87 -1.10 5.34 -15.52
N ARG A 88 -0.59 5.65 -14.33
CA ARG A 88 -0.69 6.98 -13.70
C ARG A 88 0.47 7.92 -14.08
N GLU A 89 1.45 7.42 -14.81
CA GLU A 89 2.67 8.16 -15.19
C GLU A 89 3.41 8.74 -13.97
N VAL A 90 3.41 8.01 -12.84
CA VAL A 90 4.08 8.44 -11.60
C VAL A 90 5.51 7.93 -11.56
N THR A 91 6.46 8.83 -11.31
CA THR A 91 7.89 8.51 -11.23
C THR A 91 8.40 8.43 -9.79
N GLY A 92 7.75 9.13 -8.86
CA GLY A 92 8.05 9.13 -7.43
C GLY A 92 6.96 8.39 -6.67
N TRP A 93 7.27 7.20 -6.17
CA TRP A 93 6.32 6.38 -5.42
C TRP A 93 7.04 5.36 -4.53
N VAL A 94 6.34 4.86 -3.52
CA VAL A 94 6.81 3.82 -2.60
C VAL A 94 5.69 2.79 -2.44
N ALA A 95 6.04 1.51 -2.38
CA ALA A 95 5.12 0.44 -2.04
C ALA A 95 5.47 -0.16 -0.68
N LEU A 96 4.44 -0.42 0.12
CA LEU A 96 4.54 -1.17 1.38
C LEU A 96 3.85 -2.50 1.15
N ASP A 97 4.61 -3.58 1.16
CA ASP A 97 4.11 -4.93 0.89
C ASP A 97 4.93 -5.95 1.68
N ASP A 98 4.32 -7.06 2.08
CA ASP A 98 5.00 -8.19 2.73
C ASP A 98 5.43 -9.27 1.72
N ASP A 99 5.12 -9.06 0.44
CA ASP A 99 5.44 -9.95 -0.67
C ASP A 99 6.43 -9.29 -1.65
N ASP A 100 7.58 -9.93 -1.86
CA ASP A 100 8.63 -9.50 -2.80
C ASP A 100 8.49 -10.11 -4.21
N GLU A 101 7.43 -10.88 -4.48
CA GLU A 101 7.18 -11.43 -5.79
C GLU A 101 6.80 -10.36 -6.83
N GLY A 102 7.50 -10.38 -7.97
CA GLY A 102 7.23 -9.50 -9.11
C GLY A 102 7.87 -8.12 -9.04
N TRP A 103 8.63 -7.82 -7.99
CA TRP A 103 9.40 -6.58 -7.85
C TRP A 103 10.72 -6.62 -8.62
N ILE A 104 10.63 -6.76 -9.95
CA ILE A 104 11.80 -7.00 -10.80
C ILE A 104 12.48 -5.70 -11.26
N GLY A 105 13.80 -5.75 -11.41
CA GLY A 105 14.60 -4.67 -12.01
C GLY A 105 14.44 -3.33 -11.27
N PRO A 106 14.19 -2.21 -11.97
CA PRO A 106 14.06 -0.90 -11.32
C PRO A 106 12.87 -0.77 -10.35
N ALA A 107 11.90 -1.69 -10.36
CA ALA A 107 10.76 -1.64 -9.45
C ALA A 107 11.14 -2.00 -8.01
N SER A 108 12.17 -2.82 -7.80
CA SER A 108 12.61 -3.26 -6.46
C SER A 108 12.99 -2.10 -5.54
N LYS A 109 13.53 -1.01 -6.10
CA LYS A 109 13.91 0.19 -5.32
C LYS A 109 12.71 0.89 -4.68
N HIS A 110 11.50 0.66 -5.20
CA HIS A 110 10.27 1.27 -4.70
C HIS A 110 9.59 0.46 -3.60
N LEU A 111 9.91 -0.83 -3.47
CA LEU A 111 9.36 -1.69 -2.42
C LEU A 111 10.05 -1.42 -1.09
N VAL A 112 9.27 -1.20 -0.04
CA VAL A 112 9.64 -1.43 1.36
C VAL A 112 9.05 -2.79 1.73
N LEU A 113 9.92 -3.80 1.84
CA LEU A 113 9.49 -5.15 2.17
C LEU A 113 9.24 -5.25 3.67
N THR A 114 8.01 -5.54 4.05
CA THR A 114 7.63 -5.69 5.44
C THR A 114 7.64 -7.16 5.86
N ASN A 115 7.83 -7.42 7.15
CA ASN A 115 7.56 -8.75 7.68
C ASN A 115 6.03 -8.95 7.76
N GLY A 116 5.49 -10.01 7.17
CA GLY A 116 4.03 -10.24 7.13
C GLY A 116 3.32 -10.36 8.48
N HIS A 117 4.05 -10.60 9.58
CA HIS A 117 3.48 -10.59 10.94
C HIS A 117 3.68 -9.26 11.67
N LYS A 118 4.79 -8.57 11.43
CA LYS A 118 5.16 -7.38 12.20
C LYS A 118 4.87 -6.07 11.48
N GLY A 119 4.74 -6.08 10.16
CA GLY A 119 4.46 -4.90 9.35
C GLY A 119 5.40 -3.73 9.64
N LEU A 120 4.81 -2.60 10.04
CA LEU A 120 5.51 -1.36 10.38
C LEU A 120 5.90 -1.28 11.87
N SER A 121 5.63 -2.29 12.68
CA SER A 121 6.12 -2.32 14.07
C SER A 121 7.64 -2.52 14.16
N GLU A 122 8.29 -2.97 13.09
CA GLU A 122 9.75 -3.08 13.01
C GLU A 122 10.39 -1.71 12.71
N PRO A 123 11.30 -1.20 13.58
CA PRO A 123 11.93 0.10 13.39
C PRO A 123 12.73 0.23 12.08
N GLU A 124 13.35 -0.87 11.62
CA GLU A 124 14.10 -0.89 10.36
C GLU A 124 13.19 -0.67 9.14
N THR A 125 11.98 -1.25 9.14
CA THR A 125 10.97 -1.03 8.10
C THR A 125 10.51 0.43 8.06
N VAL A 126 10.32 1.06 9.23
CA VAL A 126 9.95 2.49 9.32
C VAL A 126 11.07 3.40 8.85
N ALA A 127 12.33 3.06 9.15
CA ALA A 127 13.49 3.77 8.66
C ALA A 127 13.59 3.68 7.13
N GLU A 128 13.45 2.48 6.55
CA GLU A 128 13.46 2.28 5.10
C GLU A 128 12.31 3.04 4.41
N LEU A 129 11.09 2.99 4.97
CA LEU A 129 9.97 3.78 4.47
C LEU A 129 10.29 5.27 4.48
N SER A 130 10.87 5.77 5.58
CA SER A 130 11.23 7.18 5.72
C SER A 130 12.27 7.62 4.69
N ASP A 131 13.27 6.78 4.43
CA ASP A 131 14.31 7.05 3.45
C ASP A 131 13.76 7.04 2.02
N LYS A 132 12.94 6.04 1.66
CA LYS A 132 12.31 6.02 0.33
C LYS A 132 11.33 7.17 0.15
N LEU A 133 10.53 7.52 1.15
CA LEU A 133 9.65 8.70 1.06
C LEU A 133 10.47 9.97 0.81
N ARG A 134 11.60 10.16 1.50
CA ARG A 134 12.51 11.29 1.29
C ARG A 134 13.09 11.32 -0.13
N GLU A 135 13.45 10.16 -0.67
CA GLU A 135 14.02 10.05 -2.00
C GLU A 135 12.98 10.27 -3.12
N GLN A 136 11.76 9.78 -2.93
CA GLN A 136 10.70 9.74 -3.94
C GLN A 136 9.80 10.97 -3.91
N CYS A 137 9.65 11.64 -2.76
CA CYS A 137 8.82 12.84 -2.59
C CYS A 137 9.61 14.15 -2.71
N LYS A 138 10.75 14.14 -3.43
CA LYS A 138 11.55 15.34 -3.61
C LYS A 138 10.70 16.48 -4.20
N PRO A 139 10.79 17.71 -3.66
CA PRO A 139 10.10 18.85 -4.25
C PRO A 139 10.59 19.01 -5.70
N ARG A 140 9.63 19.20 -6.61
CA ARG A 140 9.92 19.58 -7.99
C ARG A 140 10.58 20.95 -8.06
#